data_AF-A0A7S2HXI9-F1
#
_entry.id   AF-A0A7S2HXI9-F1
#
_cell.length_a   1.000
_cell.length_b   1.000
_cell.length_c   1.000
_cell.angle_alpha   90.00
_cell.angle_beta   90.00
_cell.angle_gamma   90.00
#
_symmetry.space_group_name_H-M   'P 1'
#
loop_
_entity.id
_entity.type
_entity.pdbx_description
1 polymer ?
#
loop_
_entity_poly.entity_id
_entity_poly.type
_entity_poly.pdbx_seq_one_letter_code
_entity_poly.pdbx_strand_id
1 'polypeptide(L)'
;GRTFGEVGIGQRGRSAPVRCPGDCANVGKLEGTAVYTGGTSVCRAARHAGVIGSAGGHVMVTKGHGQDGYFGTRAHRDLSADAPAAADGHTVAVPTADVLSRARIGAKPGMGFL
;
A
#
# COMPACT_ATOMS: atom_id res chain seq x y z
N GLY A 1 -7.97 -5.94 -2.07
CA GLY A 1 -6.99 -5.24 -1.22
C GLY A 1 -7.45 -3.81 -1.05
N ARG A 2 -7.20 -3.18 0.10
CA ARG A 2 -7.64 -1.80 0.32
C ARG A 2 -6.86 -0.80 -0.53
N THR A 3 -7.54 0.18 -1.09
CA THR A 3 -6.90 1.35 -1.76
C THR A 3 -6.43 2.36 -0.70
N PHE A 4 -5.57 3.32 -1.07
CA PHE A 4 -5.12 4.34 -0.11
C PHE A 4 -6.30 5.17 0.45
N GLY A 5 -7.36 5.39 -0.35
CA GLY A 5 -8.56 6.13 0.09
C GLY A 5 -9.30 5.42 1.22
N GLU A 6 -9.31 4.08 1.21
CA GLU A 6 -9.95 3.22 2.21
C GLU A 6 -9.11 3.03 3.49
N VAL A 7 -7.83 3.46 3.46
CA VAL A 7 -6.94 3.45 4.64
C VAL A 7 -7.18 4.68 5.53
N GLY A 8 -7.96 5.67 5.08
CA GLY A 8 -8.32 6.85 5.88
C GLY A 8 -7.24 7.94 5.93
N ILE A 9 -6.30 7.92 4.98
CA ILE A 9 -5.27 8.96 4.83
C ILE A 9 -5.83 10.06 3.91
N GLY A 10 -6.55 11.03 4.47
CA GLY A 10 -7.15 12.11 3.67
C GLY A 10 -6.15 13.16 3.17
N GLN A 11 -5.14 13.47 3.96
CA GLN A 11 -4.16 14.53 3.69
C GLN A 11 -2.96 14.03 2.90
N ARG A 12 -2.50 14.79 1.91
CA ARG A 12 -1.24 14.55 1.19
C ARG A 12 -0.06 14.75 2.15
N GLY A 13 1.01 13.97 1.97
CA GLY A 13 2.17 13.91 2.87
C GLY A 13 1.93 13.06 4.13
N ARG A 14 0.68 12.74 4.47
CA ARG A 14 0.39 11.87 5.61
C ARG A 14 0.69 10.42 5.25
N SER A 15 1.26 9.72 6.22
CA SER A 15 1.59 8.31 6.10
C SER A 15 0.88 7.50 7.19
N ALA A 16 0.49 6.27 6.86
CA ALA A 16 -0.02 5.35 7.86
C ALA A 16 0.46 3.92 7.56
N PRO A 17 0.72 3.14 8.61
CA PRO A 17 1.09 1.75 8.43
C PRO A 17 -0.17 0.89 8.23
N VAL A 18 -0.07 -0.05 7.29
CA VAL A 18 -1.13 -0.97 6.87
C VAL A 18 -0.61 -2.38 7.02
N ARG A 19 -1.47 -3.30 7.48
CA ARG A 19 -1.14 -4.73 7.51
C ARG A 19 -1.73 -5.41 6.27
N CYS A 20 -0.87 -6.03 5.50
CA CYS A 20 -1.22 -6.84 4.34
C CYS A 20 -1.20 -8.33 4.72
N PRO A 21 -2.28 -9.08 4.47
CA PRO A 21 -2.29 -10.52 4.70
C PRO A 21 -1.32 -11.25 3.76
N GLY A 22 -0.86 -12.42 4.18
CA GLY A 22 -0.17 -13.37 3.31
C GLY A 22 -1.06 -13.84 2.18
N ASP A 23 -0.44 -14.23 1.06
CA ASP A 23 -1.10 -14.58 -0.18
C ASP A 23 -2.12 -13.52 -0.59
N CYS A 24 -1.72 -12.25 -0.47
CA CYS A 24 -2.46 -11.13 -1.04
C CYS A 24 -2.69 -11.45 -2.52
N ALA A 25 -3.89 -11.97 -2.82
CA ALA A 25 -4.30 -12.28 -4.18
C ALA A 25 -4.09 -11.04 -5.04
N ASN A 26 -3.89 -11.23 -6.35
CA ASN A 26 -3.67 -10.16 -7.33
C ASN A 26 -4.95 -9.34 -7.56
N VAL A 27 -5.55 -8.85 -6.48
CA VAL A 27 -6.87 -8.24 -6.39
C VAL A 27 -6.70 -6.74 -6.26
N GLY A 28 -7.35 -6.02 -7.16
CA GLY A 28 -7.28 -4.56 -7.28
C GLY A 28 -6.26 -4.12 -8.32
N LYS A 29 -6.33 -2.84 -8.68
CA LYS A 29 -5.44 -2.22 -9.68
C LYS A 29 -3.99 -2.18 -9.21
N LEU A 30 -3.09 -2.19 -10.18
CA LEU A 30 -1.66 -1.95 -10.01
C LEU A 30 -1.19 -1.11 -11.20
N GLU A 31 -1.12 0.19 -11.00
CA GLU A 31 -0.79 1.20 -12.01
C GLU A 31 0.32 2.10 -11.48
N GLY A 32 1.38 2.26 -12.26
CA GLY A 32 2.57 3.02 -11.90
C GLY A 32 3.69 2.21 -11.23
N THR A 33 4.82 2.89 -11.04
CA THR A 33 6.07 2.35 -10.46
C THR A 33 6.71 3.45 -9.64
N ALA A 34 7.23 3.10 -8.45
CA ALA A 34 7.70 4.02 -7.40
C ALA A 34 6.59 4.93 -6.83
N VAL A 35 5.86 5.65 -7.67
CA VAL A 35 4.60 6.31 -7.36
C VAL A 35 3.48 5.56 -8.06
N TYR A 36 2.46 5.17 -7.30
CA TYR A 36 1.30 4.43 -7.78
C TYR A 36 0.08 5.33 -7.84
N THR A 37 -0.83 5.09 -8.79
CA THR A 37 -2.08 5.85 -8.87
C THR A 37 -2.89 5.69 -7.58
N GLY A 38 -3.75 6.66 -7.27
CA GLY A 38 -4.66 6.53 -6.14
C GLY A 38 -5.59 5.30 -6.19
N GLY A 39 -5.90 4.79 -7.38
CA GLY A 39 -6.71 3.57 -7.52
C GLY A 39 -5.97 2.28 -7.16
N THR A 40 -4.65 2.33 -7.01
CA THR A 40 -3.82 1.13 -6.84
C THR A 40 -3.95 0.53 -5.44
N SER A 41 -3.97 -0.81 -5.39
CA SER A 41 -4.01 -1.59 -4.15
C SER A 41 -2.68 -1.47 -3.39
N VAL A 42 -2.72 -1.06 -2.12
CA VAL A 42 -1.52 -0.84 -1.30
C VAL A 42 -0.67 -2.10 -1.18
N CYS A 43 -1.29 -3.25 -0.94
CA CYS A 43 -0.56 -4.51 -0.78
C CYS A 43 0.05 -5.02 -2.09
N ARG A 44 -0.60 -4.72 -3.23
CA ARG A 44 -0.10 -5.10 -4.55
C ARG A 44 1.07 -4.18 -4.96
N ALA A 45 0.94 -2.88 -4.69
CA ALA A 45 2.04 -1.92 -4.81
C ALA A 45 3.24 -2.32 -3.94
N ALA A 46 3.00 -2.76 -2.70
CA ALA A 46 4.06 -3.18 -1.78
C ALA A 46 4.79 -4.45 -2.26
N ARG A 47 4.08 -5.42 -2.82
CA ARG A 47 4.70 -6.60 -3.46
C ARG A 47 5.49 -6.21 -4.71
N HIS A 48 4.91 -5.37 -5.57
CA HIS A 48 5.57 -4.85 -6.77
C HIS A 48 6.84 -4.06 -6.44
N ALA A 49 6.81 -3.23 -5.39
CA ALA A 49 7.95 -2.47 -4.89
C ALA A 49 8.97 -3.32 -4.12
N GLY A 50 8.68 -4.59 -3.82
CA GLY A 50 9.54 -5.46 -3.01
C GLY A 50 9.56 -5.15 -1.51
N VAL A 51 8.62 -4.33 -1.02
CA VAL A 51 8.47 -4.00 0.41
C VAL A 51 8.03 -5.23 1.22
N ILE A 52 7.20 -6.10 0.63
CA ILE A 52 6.73 -7.35 1.25
C ILE A 52 6.82 -8.51 0.26
N GLY A 53 6.98 -9.73 0.80
CA GLY A 53 6.93 -10.98 0.04
C GLY A 53 5.53 -11.61 0.00
N SER A 54 5.46 -12.89 -0.38
CA SER A 54 4.19 -13.66 -0.42
C SER A 54 3.56 -13.85 0.95
N ALA A 55 4.33 -13.86 2.04
CA ALA A 55 3.82 -13.96 3.40
C ALA A 55 3.06 -12.70 3.89
N GLY A 56 3.04 -11.62 3.09
CA GLY A 56 2.46 -10.35 3.52
C GLY A 56 3.37 -9.62 4.51
N GLY A 57 2.78 -8.72 5.31
CA GLY A 57 3.53 -7.95 6.31
C GLY A 57 2.98 -6.56 6.54
N HIS A 58 3.76 -5.74 7.26
CA HIS A 58 3.43 -4.34 7.49
C HIS A 58 4.05 -3.47 6.39
N VAL A 59 3.28 -2.52 5.91
CA VAL A 59 3.64 -1.59 4.84
C VAL A 59 3.34 -0.18 5.32
N MET A 60 4.30 0.74 5.20
CA MET A 60 4.02 2.15 5.35
C MET A 60 3.51 2.69 4.01
N VAL A 61 2.32 3.27 3.98
CA VAL A 61 1.80 3.95 2.78
C VAL A 61 1.72 5.45 3.03
N THR A 62 2.15 6.24 2.04
CA THR A 62 2.14 7.70 2.09
C THR A 62 1.28 8.23 0.96
N LYS A 63 0.30 9.09 1.27
CA LYS A 63 -0.49 9.78 0.24
C LYS A 63 0.34 10.91 -0.36
N GLY A 64 0.45 10.95 -1.68
CA GLY A 64 1.12 12.00 -2.43
C GLY A 64 0.16 12.77 -3.33
N HIS A 65 0.70 13.76 -4.02
CA HIS A 65 0.05 14.32 -5.20
C HIS A 65 0.04 13.29 -6.32
N GLY A 66 -0.95 13.38 -7.19
CA GLY A 66 -0.91 12.62 -8.42
C GLY A 66 0.17 13.13 -9.37
N GLN A 67 0.51 12.31 -10.35
CA GLN A 67 1.44 12.62 -11.43
C GLN A 67 0.65 12.90 -12.72
N ASP A 68 1.28 13.57 -13.69
CA ASP A 68 0.71 13.80 -15.03
C ASP A 68 0.65 12.51 -15.89
N GLY A 69 1.37 11.48 -15.46
CA GLY A 69 1.35 10.15 -16.04
C GLY A 69 2.12 9.16 -15.16
N TYR A 70 1.84 7.88 -15.35
CA TYR A 70 2.43 6.79 -14.59
C TYR A 70 2.94 5.72 -15.53
N PHE A 71 4.13 5.21 -15.24
CA PHE A 71 4.76 4.15 -16.02
C PHE A 71 4.65 2.79 -15.33
N GLY A 72 4.12 1.82 -16.07
CA GLY A 72 4.04 0.43 -15.67
C GLY A 72 5.35 -0.29 -15.89
N THR A 73 5.73 -1.18 -14.97
CA THR A 73 6.91 -2.02 -15.10
C THR A 73 6.64 -3.43 -14.61
N ARG A 74 7.48 -4.37 -15.04
CA ARG A 74 7.58 -5.68 -14.38
C ARG A 74 8.62 -5.56 -13.28
N ALA A 75 8.19 -5.63 -12.03
CA ALA A 75 9.09 -5.63 -10.88
C ALA A 75 8.70 -6.71 -9.87
N HIS A 76 9.73 -7.35 -9.31
CA HIS A 76 9.59 -8.47 -8.39
C HIS A 76 8.64 -9.55 -8.95
N ARG A 77 7.46 -9.72 -8.35
CA ARG A 77 6.49 -10.77 -8.71
C ARG A 77 5.24 -10.22 -9.41
N ASP A 78 5.20 -8.94 -9.73
CA ASP A 78 4.02 -8.29 -10.29
C ASP A 78 4.36 -7.47 -11.55
N LEU A 79 3.33 -7.21 -12.34
CA LEU A 79 3.37 -6.33 -13.50
C LEU A 79 2.40 -5.18 -13.24
N SER A 80 2.91 -3.96 -13.15
CA SER A 80 2.09 -2.75 -13.13
C SER A 80 1.83 -2.25 -14.55
N ALA A 81 0.69 -1.56 -14.72
CA ALA A 81 0.31 -0.94 -15.99
C ALA A 81 0.65 0.56 -16.00
N ASP A 82 0.78 1.11 -17.20
CA ASP A 82 0.76 2.56 -17.40
C ASP A 82 -0.61 3.14 -17.02
N ALA A 83 -0.62 4.41 -16.64
CA ALA A 83 -1.87 5.14 -16.41
C ALA A 83 -1.71 6.63 -16.74
N PRO A 84 -2.81 7.30 -17.15
CA PRO A 84 -2.81 8.74 -17.36
C PRO A 84 -2.74 9.50 -16.03
N ALA A 85 -2.78 10.83 -16.12
CA ALA A 85 -2.85 11.69 -14.95
C ALA A 85 -3.95 11.28 -13.97
N ALA A 86 -3.65 11.36 -12.66
CA ALA A 86 -4.60 11.08 -11.59
C ALA A 86 -4.57 12.19 -10.55
N ALA A 87 -5.65 12.39 -9.81
CA ALA A 87 -5.74 13.47 -8.80
C ALA A 87 -4.79 13.26 -7.60
N ASP A 88 -4.57 12.00 -7.23
CA ASP A 88 -3.75 11.59 -6.10
C ASP A 88 -2.90 10.36 -6.49
N GLY A 89 -1.78 10.22 -5.80
CA GLY A 89 -0.88 9.07 -5.90
C GLY A 89 -0.48 8.58 -4.51
N HIS A 90 0.24 7.47 -4.45
CA HIS A 90 0.81 7.00 -3.20
C HIS A 90 2.13 6.27 -3.40
N THR A 91 2.94 6.25 -2.34
CA THR A 91 4.18 5.47 -2.26
C THR A 91 4.09 4.48 -1.12
N VAL A 92 4.92 3.45 -1.18
CA VAL A 92 4.99 2.37 -0.19
C VAL A 92 6.42 2.18 0.27
N ALA A 93 6.61 1.91 1.56
CA ALA A 93 7.92 1.70 2.17
C ALA A 93 7.84 0.69 3.32
N VAL A 94 9.01 0.17 3.72
CA VAL A 94 9.13 -0.64 4.93
C VAL A 94 8.91 0.29 6.15
N PRO A 95 7.94 -0.01 7.03
CA PRO A 95 7.73 0.78 8.24
C PRO A 95 8.89 0.60 9.22
N THR A 96 9.28 1.67 9.91
CA THR A 96 10.26 1.58 11.00
C THR A 96 9.63 0.94 12.24
N ALA A 97 10.44 0.28 13.06
CA ALA A 97 9.97 -0.38 14.28
C ALA A 97 9.25 0.59 15.24
N ASP A 98 9.73 1.82 15.38
CA ASP A 98 9.08 2.85 16.21
C ASP A 98 7.66 3.20 15.71
N VAL A 99 7.48 3.32 14.39
CA VAL A 99 6.16 3.56 13.79
C VAL A 99 5.22 2.39 14.08
N LEU A 100 5.70 1.15 14.01
CA LEU A 100 4.90 -0.03 14.34
C LEU A 100 4.55 -0.12 15.83
N SER A 101 5.44 0.30 16.73
CA SER A 101 5.19 0.30 18.18
C SER A 101 4.14 1.33 18.59
N ARG A 102 4.04 2.46 17.86
CA ARG A 102 3.09 3.54 18.15
C ARG A 102 1.75 3.36 17.46
N ALA A 103 1.78 2.88 16.23
CA ALA A 103 0.56 2.49 15.55
C ALA A 103 0.04 1.26 16.27
N ARG A 104 -1.16 1.31 16.85
CA ARG A 104 -1.82 0.15 17.48
C ARG A 104 -2.22 -0.89 16.42
N ILE A 105 -1.26 -1.37 15.63
CA ILE A 105 -1.45 -2.40 14.59
C ILE A 105 -1.35 -3.77 15.25
N GLY A 106 -2.20 -3.99 16.24
CA GLY A 106 -2.18 -5.20 17.05
C GLY A 106 -3.44 -5.30 17.88
N ALA A 107 -4.20 -6.36 17.60
CA ALA A 107 -5.32 -6.90 18.37
C ALA A 107 -6.57 -6.02 18.51
N LYS A 108 -7.70 -6.53 17.99
CA LYS A 108 -8.99 -6.27 18.62
C LYS A 108 -8.89 -6.90 20.03
N PRO A 109 -8.96 -6.13 21.13
CA PRO A 109 -9.11 -6.73 22.44
C PRO A 109 -10.57 -7.19 22.56
N GLY A 110 -10.77 -8.49 22.79
CA GLY A 110 -12.10 -9.04 23.08
C GLY A 110 -12.60 -10.02 22.02
N MET A 111 -12.14 -11.26 22.11
CA MET A 111 -13.04 -12.40 22.02
C MET A 111 -12.66 -13.32 23.19
N GLY A 112 -13.39 -13.17 24.30
CA GLY A 112 -13.26 -14.04 25.45
C GLY A 112 -13.69 -15.45 25.07
N PHE A 113 -12.94 -16.44 25.56
CA PHE A 113 -13.42 -17.81 25.67
C PHE A 113 -14.47 -17.84 26.78
N LEU A 114 -15.72 -18.09 26.40
CA LEU A 114 -16.76 -18.72 27.22
C LEU A 114 -17.22 -19.96 26.47
#